data_AF-A0A4R4A9K9-F1
#
_entry.id   AF-A0A4R4A9K9-F1
#
_cell.length_a   1.000
_cell.length_b   1.000
_cell.length_c   1.000
_cell.angle_alpha   90.00
_cell.angle_beta   90.00
_cell.angle_gamma   90.00
#
_symmetry.space_group_name_H-M   'P 1'
#
loop_
_entity.id
_entity.type
_entity.pdbx_description
1 polymer ?
#
loop_
_entity_poly.entity_id
_entity_poly.type
_entity_poly.pdbx_seq_one_letter_code
_entity_poly.pdbx_strand_id
1 'polypeptide(L)'
;LDGGLGADILVGGSGNDQLAGGFGADTAEVAATMTELTLTRAADGSATLLGPTGTDTLGADVELLVSTADGAITLVQTFSAARQFTDGNAFDASFYLAENPDVAAAVAAGTFATALDHFQQWGIAEGRAPHALWDGEDYLADNPDVAAAVADGTFASAIEHYWSYGADENRAPGPWFDTAAYLAANPDVAAAGLDATSHFVLWGAAEGRLGTVADTALLLA
;
A
#
# COMPACT_ATOMS: atom_id res chain seq x y z
N LEU A 1 -19.38 1.67 -6.98
CA LEU A 1 -18.81 0.31 -7.01
C LEU A 1 -18.40 -0.05 -5.60
N ASP A 2 -18.51 -1.33 -5.26
CA ASP A 2 -18.21 -1.88 -3.95
C ASP A 2 -17.35 -3.13 -4.22
N GLY A 3 -16.11 -3.16 -3.74
CA GLY A 3 -15.16 -4.26 -3.95
C GLY A 3 -15.53 -5.48 -3.11
N GLY A 4 -15.72 -5.26 -1.81
CA GLY A 4 -16.24 -6.24 -0.88
C GLY A 4 -15.15 -6.86 -0.02
N LEU A 5 -14.69 -8.07 -0.36
CA LEU A 5 -13.67 -8.79 0.41
C LEU A 5 -12.47 -9.11 -0.49
N GLY A 6 -11.28 -8.85 0.03
CA GLY A 6 -10.02 -9.05 -0.68
C GLY A 6 -9.53 -7.74 -1.30
N ALA A 7 -8.32 -7.77 -1.86
CA ALA A 7 -7.78 -6.64 -2.60
C ALA A 7 -8.49 -6.51 -3.95
N ASP A 8 -9.24 -5.43 -4.14
CA ASP A 8 -10.03 -5.18 -5.34
C ASP A 8 -9.46 -4.06 -6.23
N ILE A 9 -9.66 -4.19 -7.54
CA ILE A 9 -9.41 -3.13 -8.52
C ILE A 9 -10.75 -2.49 -8.91
N LEU A 10 -10.90 -1.20 -8.60
CA LEU A 10 -12.12 -0.42 -8.78
C LEU A 10 -11.99 0.55 -9.96
N VAL A 11 -12.79 0.34 -11.01
CA VAL A 11 -12.84 1.21 -12.19
C VAL A 11 -14.19 1.92 -12.26
N GLY A 12 -14.24 3.21 -11.91
CA GLY A 12 -15.47 4.03 -11.98
C GLY A 12 -15.90 4.34 -13.41
N GLY A 13 -14.93 4.67 -14.28
CA GLY A 13 -15.18 5.00 -15.67
C GLY A 13 -15.54 6.47 -15.87
N SER A 14 -16.70 6.74 -16.49
CA SER A 14 -17.16 8.10 -16.77
C SER A 14 -18.36 8.48 -15.93
N GLY A 15 -18.38 9.72 -15.44
CA GLY A 15 -19.43 10.21 -14.57
C GLY A 15 -18.86 10.56 -13.19
N ASN A 16 -19.76 10.66 -12.22
CA ASN A 16 -19.40 10.87 -10.83
C ASN A 16 -19.71 9.59 -10.07
N ASP A 17 -18.68 8.80 -9.79
CA ASP A 17 -18.81 7.50 -9.17
C ASP A 17 -18.50 7.55 -7.67
N GLN A 18 -19.02 6.55 -6.94
CA GLN A 18 -18.64 6.30 -5.55
C GLN A 18 -17.97 4.94 -5.53
N LEU A 19 -16.69 4.87 -5.13
CA LEU A 19 -15.88 3.67 -5.06
C LEU A 19 -15.64 3.34 -3.58
N ALA A 20 -16.22 2.25 -3.10
CA ALA A 20 -15.94 1.67 -1.80
C ALA A 20 -15.10 0.40 -2.02
N GLY A 21 -13.97 0.27 -1.34
CA GLY A 21 -13.12 -0.91 -1.46
C GLY A 21 -13.62 -2.09 -0.64
N GLY A 22 -14.01 -1.85 0.60
CA GLY A 22 -14.44 -2.89 1.52
C GLY A 22 -13.31 -3.33 2.46
N PHE A 23 -13.07 -4.63 2.54
CA PHE A 23 -11.95 -5.21 3.30
C PHE A 23 -10.87 -5.66 2.33
N GLY A 24 -9.64 -5.21 2.50
CA GLY A 24 -8.58 -5.47 1.54
C GLY A 24 -7.71 -4.23 1.33
N ALA A 25 -6.57 -4.43 0.67
CA ALA A 25 -5.84 -3.32 0.07
C ALA A 25 -6.45 -3.02 -1.30
N ASP A 26 -7.27 -1.98 -1.38
CA ASP A 26 -8.08 -1.67 -2.54
C ASP A 26 -7.47 -0.57 -3.40
N THR A 27 -7.61 -0.76 -4.71
CA THR A 27 -6.98 0.09 -5.72
C THR A 27 -8.04 0.71 -6.63
N ALA A 28 -8.11 2.04 -6.66
CA ALA A 28 -8.87 2.76 -7.68
C ALA A 28 -8.01 3.00 -8.92
N GLU A 29 -8.53 2.62 -10.09
CA GLU A 29 -7.90 2.89 -11.38
C GLU A 29 -8.63 4.00 -12.15
N VAL A 30 -7.84 4.84 -12.82
CA VAL A 30 -8.35 5.93 -13.64
C VAL A 30 -7.59 6.07 -14.96
N ALA A 31 -8.35 6.24 -16.05
CA ALA A 31 -7.83 6.44 -17.40
C ALA A 31 -7.48 7.91 -17.67
N ALA A 32 -6.65 8.52 -16.82
CA ALA A 32 -6.13 9.87 -16.95
C ALA A 32 -4.76 9.98 -16.29
N THR A 33 -3.88 10.85 -16.79
CA THR A 33 -2.56 11.05 -16.18
C THR A 33 -2.69 11.67 -14.79
N MET A 34 -1.75 11.40 -13.88
CA MET A 34 -1.81 11.96 -12.52
C MET A 34 -1.81 13.50 -12.50
N THR A 35 -1.30 14.15 -13.55
CA THR A 35 -1.31 15.63 -13.69
C THR A 35 -2.66 16.21 -14.11
N GLU A 36 -3.56 15.39 -14.67
CA GLU A 36 -4.93 15.79 -15.01
C GLU A 36 -5.89 15.64 -13.84
N LEU A 37 -5.43 15.03 -12.75
CA LEU A 37 -6.22 14.69 -11.59
C LEU A 37 -6.01 15.69 -10.45
N THR A 38 -7.08 15.94 -9.69
CA THR A 38 -7.01 16.63 -8.40
C THR A 38 -7.59 15.71 -7.33
N LEU A 39 -6.71 15.09 -6.56
CA LEU A 39 -7.07 14.26 -5.41
C LEU A 39 -7.16 15.11 -4.14
N THR A 40 -8.38 15.29 -3.64
CA THR A 40 -8.66 16.02 -2.38
C THR A 40 -9.02 15.02 -1.29
N ARG A 41 -8.19 14.94 -0.25
CA ARG A 41 -8.31 13.96 0.83
C ARG A 41 -9.06 14.55 2.01
N ALA A 42 -9.99 13.80 2.57
CA ALA A 42 -10.81 14.19 3.71
C ALA A 42 -10.25 13.64 5.03
N ALA A 43 -10.66 14.24 6.14
CA ALA A 43 -10.19 13.86 7.48
C ALA A 43 -10.76 12.52 7.97
N ASP A 44 -11.81 12.02 7.32
CA ASP A 44 -12.43 10.72 7.61
C ASP A 44 -11.78 9.56 6.84
N GLY A 45 -10.70 9.83 6.08
CA GLY A 45 -9.99 8.84 5.27
C GLY A 45 -10.51 8.72 3.84
N SER A 46 -11.69 9.27 3.53
CA SER A 46 -12.20 9.31 2.15
C SER A 46 -11.45 10.34 1.30
N ALA A 47 -11.65 10.31 -0.01
CA ALA A 47 -11.14 11.33 -0.92
C ALA A 47 -12.12 11.62 -2.06
N THR A 48 -12.00 12.79 -2.66
CA THR A 48 -12.64 13.11 -3.94
C THR A 48 -11.58 13.24 -5.02
N LEU A 49 -11.78 12.57 -6.15
CA LEU A 49 -10.93 12.60 -7.32
C LEU A 49 -11.63 13.37 -8.43
N LEU A 50 -11.15 14.58 -8.74
CA LEU A 50 -11.60 15.31 -9.91
C LEU A 50 -10.70 14.99 -11.10
N GLY A 51 -11.29 14.56 -12.22
CA GLY A 51 -10.57 14.27 -13.45
C GLY A 51 -11.37 14.65 -14.72
N PRO A 52 -10.87 14.30 -15.91
CA PRO A 52 -11.50 14.65 -17.18
C PRO A 52 -12.88 14.03 -17.39
N THR A 53 -13.15 12.89 -16.76
CA THR A 53 -14.39 12.11 -16.94
C THR A 53 -15.46 12.41 -15.89
N GLY A 54 -15.12 13.15 -14.84
CA GLY A 54 -16.04 13.57 -13.79
C GLY A 54 -15.37 13.72 -12.41
N THR A 55 -16.17 13.61 -11.36
CA THR A 55 -15.72 13.71 -9.97
C THR A 55 -16.15 12.48 -9.20
N ASP A 56 -15.17 11.66 -8.83
CA ASP A 56 -15.39 10.42 -8.11
C ASP A 56 -15.16 10.62 -6.60
N THR A 57 -15.84 9.82 -5.81
CA THR A 57 -15.62 9.70 -4.36
C THR A 57 -14.97 8.36 -4.09
N LEU A 58 -13.79 8.37 -3.50
CA LEU A 58 -13.06 7.20 -3.01
C LEU A 58 -13.34 7.04 -1.52
N GLY A 59 -13.77 5.86 -1.13
CA GLY A 59 -14.04 5.52 0.26
C GLY A 59 -12.79 5.56 1.13
N ALA A 60 -12.99 5.51 2.45
CA ALA A 60 -11.90 5.41 3.43
C ALA A 60 -11.27 4.01 3.50
N ASP A 61 -11.71 3.13 2.62
CA ASP A 61 -11.32 1.75 2.38
C ASP A 61 -10.78 1.61 0.96
N VAL A 62 -10.27 2.70 0.38
CA VAL A 62 -9.49 2.66 -0.86
C VAL A 62 -8.12 3.21 -0.53
N GLU A 63 -7.09 2.40 -0.68
CA GLU A 63 -5.74 2.74 -0.23
C GLU A 63 -4.92 3.37 -1.35
N LEU A 64 -5.11 2.90 -2.59
CA LEU A 64 -4.27 3.26 -3.72
C LEU A 64 -5.06 3.86 -4.87
N LEU A 65 -4.49 4.89 -5.50
CA LEU A 65 -4.93 5.42 -6.77
C LEU A 65 -3.87 5.16 -7.82
N VAL A 66 -4.26 4.60 -8.96
CA VAL A 66 -3.40 4.23 -10.07
C VAL A 66 -3.91 4.86 -11.36
N SER A 67 -3.00 5.49 -12.10
CA SER A 67 -3.27 6.00 -13.45
C SER A 67 -2.88 4.96 -14.48
N THR A 68 -3.83 4.52 -15.31
CA THR A 68 -3.54 3.60 -16.41
C THR A 68 -2.85 4.29 -17.59
N ALA A 69 -2.90 5.62 -17.64
CA ALA A 69 -2.34 6.42 -18.73
C ALA A 69 -0.81 6.57 -18.65
N ASP A 70 -0.25 6.63 -17.44
CA ASP A 70 1.18 6.84 -17.20
C ASP A 70 1.79 5.85 -16.18
N GLY A 71 0.99 4.94 -15.62
CA GLY A 71 1.41 3.94 -14.63
C GLY A 71 1.76 4.54 -13.27
N ALA A 72 1.49 5.83 -13.04
CA ALA A 72 1.81 6.49 -11.79
C ALA A 72 0.81 6.12 -10.70
N ILE A 73 1.30 6.05 -9.46
CA ILE A 73 0.51 5.70 -8.29
C ILE A 73 0.65 6.73 -7.16
N THR A 74 -0.39 6.87 -6.35
CA THR A 74 -0.33 7.61 -5.08
C THR A 74 -1.23 6.95 -4.04
N LEU A 75 -0.96 7.20 -2.75
CA LEU A 75 -1.83 6.75 -1.68
C LEU A 75 -3.06 7.66 -1.59
N VAL A 76 -4.25 7.08 -1.57
CA VAL A 76 -5.52 7.82 -1.43
C VAL A 76 -5.58 8.49 -0.07
N GLN A 77 -5.13 7.81 0.98
CA GLN A 77 -5.10 8.38 2.32
C GLN A 77 -3.81 9.15 2.61
N THR A 78 -3.95 10.36 3.16
CA THR A 78 -2.83 11.11 3.71
C THR A 78 -2.32 10.48 4.99
N PHE A 79 -1.09 10.84 5.34
CA PHE A 79 -0.42 10.48 6.58
C PHE A 79 -1.38 10.54 7.77
N SER A 80 -1.37 9.47 8.55
CA SER A 80 -1.92 9.48 9.89
C SER A 80 -0.75 9.46 10.87
N ALA A 81 -0.97 9.95 12.10
CA ALA A 81 -0.05 9.67 13.21
C ALA A 81 0.07 8.16 13.52
N ALA A 82 -0.73 7.32 12.84
CA ALA A 82 -0.71 5.88 12.93
C ALA A 82 0.35 5.24 12.02
N ARG A 83 0.89 5.97 11.03
CA ARG A 83 2.05 5.52 10.26
C ARG A 83 3.33 5.69 11.06
N GLN A 84 4.05 4.59 11.24
CA GLN A 84 5.21 4.48 12.11
C GLN A 84 6.40 3.97 11.30
N PHE A 85 7.58 4.52 11.59
CA PHE A 85 8.84 3.93 11.15
C PHE A 85 9.37 3.08 12.29
N THR A 86 9.43 1.78 12.09
CA THR A 86 9.78 0.79 13.12
C THR A 86 10.67 -0.28 12.50
N ASP A 87 11.74 -0.64 13.19
CA ASP A 87 12.70 -1.65 12.73
C ASP A 87 13.16 -1.43 11.27
N GLY A 88 13.34 -0.17 10.87
CA GLY A 88 13.79 0.19 9.51
C GLY A 88 12.70 0.17 8.44
N ASN A 89 11.45 -0.12 8.80
CA ASN A 89 10.35 -0.33 7.86
C ASN A 89 9.11 0.52 8.20
N ALA A 90 8.28 0.78 7.19
CA ALA A 90 6.99 1.43 7.39
C ALA A 90 5.93 0.45 7.91
N PHE A 91 5.14 0.93 8.87
CA PHE A 91 3.95 0.27 9.38
C PHE A 91 2.79 1.26 9.44
N ASP A 92 1.67 0.96 8.81
CA ASP A 92 0.46 1.77 8.86
C ASP A 92 -0.56 1.11 9.81
N ALA A 93 -0.63 1.60 11.05
CA ALA A 93 -1.53 1.03 12.04
C ALA A 93 -3.02 1.22 11.68
N SER A 94 -3.36 2.26 10.92
CA SER A 94 -4.75 2.47 10.48
C SER A 94 -5.15 1.39 9.47
N PHE A 95 -4.32 1.19 8.45
CA PHE A 95 -4.48 0.11 7.47
C PHE A 95 -4.51 -1.25 8.18
N TYR A 96 -3.53 -1.53 9.04
CA TYR A 96 -3.43 -2.81 9.72
C TYR A 96 -4.67 -3.16 10.55
N LEU A 97 -5.29 -2.19 11.23
CA LEU A 97 -6.50 -2.46 12.01
C LEU A 97 -7.75 -2.57 11.13
N ALA A 98 -7.81 -1.87 10.00
CA ALA A 98 -8.90 -2.01 9.02
C ALA A 98 -8.90 -3.43 8.42
N GLU A 99 -7.72 -3.90 8.02
CA GLU A 99 -7.52 -5.23 7.43
C GLU A 99 -7.67 -6.39 8.41
N ASN A 100 -7.48 -6.11 9.71
CA ASN A 100 -7.48 -7.13 10.74
C ASN A 100 -8.49 -6.80 11.85
N PRO A 101 -9.81 -6.97 11.60
CA PRO A 101 -10.85 -6.65 12.58
C PRO A 101 -10.73 -7.42 13.90
N ASP A 102 -10.16 -8.63 13.86
CA ASP A 102 -9.84 -9.43 15.04
C ASP A 102 -8.79 -8.72 15.91
N VAL A 103 -7.77 -8.14 15.30
CA VAL A 103 -6.73 -7.36 15.99
C VAL A 103 -7.30 -6.02 16.47
N ALA A 104 -8.12 -5.36 15.66
CA ALA A 104 -8.80 -4.13 16.08
C ALA A 104 -9.62 -4.35 17.36
N ALA A 105 -10.38 -5.45 17.42
CA ALA A 105 -11.11 -5.83 18.62
C ALA A 105 -10.19 -6.14 19.80
N ALA A 106 -9.06 -6.82 19.56
CA ALA A 106 -8.09 -7.15 20.60
C ALA A 106 -7.38 -5.92 21.19
N VAL A 107 -7.02 -4.93 20.35
CA VAL A 107 -6.46 -3.64 20.78
C VAL A 107 -7.50 -2.84 21.55
N ALA A 108 -8.75 -2.77 21.07
CA ALA A 108 -9.83 -2.08 21.76
C ALA A 108 -10.16 -2.71 23.14
N ALA A 109 -9.98 -4.02 23.27
CA ALA A 109 -10.11 -4.74 24.53
C ALA A 109 -8.89 -4.60 25.46
N GLY A 110 -7.79 -3.98 25.01
CA GLY A 110 -6.55 -3.82 25.76
C GLY A 110 -5.70 -5.09 25.86
N THR A 111 -5.96 -6.10 25.03
CA THR A 111 -5.14 -7.32 24.95
C THR A 111 -3.76 -7.01 24.37
N PHE A 112 -3.71 -6.13 23.37
CA PHE A 112 -2.49 -5.53 22.83
C PHE A 112 -2.54 -4.03 23.09
N ALA A 113 -1.39 -3.40 23.42
CA ALA A 113 -1.39 -1.96 23.66
C ALA A 113 -1.49 -1.18 22.34
N THR A 114 -0.89 -1.71 21.27
CA THR A 114 -0.96 -1.13 19.93
C THR A 114 -1.14 -2.20 18.84
N ALA A 115 -1.53 -1.75 17.63
CA ALA A 115 -1.52 -2.58 16.43
C ALA A 115 -0.10 -3.12 16.12
N LEU A 116 0.92 -2.28 16.31
CA LEU A 116 2.31 -2.65 16.10
C LEU A 116 2.75 -3.76 17.07
N ASP A 117 2.30 -3.72 18.32
CA ASP A 117 2.59 -4.78 19.30
C ASP A 117 2.07 -6.13 18.82
N HIS A 118 0.85 -6.18 18.27
CA HIS A 118 0.32 -7.40 17.67
C HIS A 118 1.15 -7.80 16.46
N PHE A 119 1.44 -6.85 15.56
CA PHE A 119 2.18 -7.13 14.34
C PHE A 119 3.56 -7.73 14.62
N GLN A 120 4.35 -7.14 15.51
CA GLN A 120 5.68 -7.62 15.85
C GLN A 120 5.66 -8.99 16.56
N GLN A 121 4.67 -9.23 17.42
CA GLN A 121 4.59 -10.49 18.18
C GLN A 121 4.00 -11.65 17.36
N TRP A 122 3.06 -11.36 16.46
CA TRP A 122 2.25 -12.35 15.75
C TRP A 122 2.14 -12.06 14.27
N GLY A 123 1.79 -10.82 13.90
CA GLY A 123 1.51 -10.46 12.51
C GLY A 123 2.64 -10.75 11.52
N ILE A 124 3.91 -10.58 11.91
CA ILE A 124 5.06 -10.93 11.07
C ILE A 124 5.05 -12.43 10.77
N ALA A 125 4.97 -13.29 11.78
CA ALA A 125 4.94 -14.74 11.59
C ALA A 125 3.67 -15.22 10.86
N GLU A 126 2.56 -14.49 11.02
CA GLU A 126 1.30 -14.74 10.31
C GLU A 126 1.31 -14.22 8.87
N GLY A 127 2.32 -13.45 8.45
CA GLY A 127 2.42 -12.89 7.10
C GLY A 127 1.46 -11.73 6.83
N ARG A 128 0.93 -11.06 7.87
CA ARG A 128 -0.05 -9.98 7.70
C ARG A 128 0.58 -8.74 7.05
N ALA A 129 -0.19 -8.02 6.24
CA ALA A 129 0.29 -6.85 5.51
C ALA A 129 0.47 -5.64 6.44
N PRO A 130 1.66 -5.00 6.51
CA PRO A 130 1.89 -3.84 7.35
C PRO A 130 1.41 -2.51 6.75
N HIS A 131 1.17 -2.46 5.44
CA HIS A 131 0.72 -1.29 4.68
C HIS A 131 0.14 -1.72 3.32
N ALA A 132 -0.58 -0.81 2.66
CA ALA A 132 -1.29 -1.06 1.41
C ALA A 132 -0.46 -1.53 0.21
N LEU A 133 0.84 -1.24 0.16
CA LEU A 133 1.70 -1.67 -0.96
C LEU A 133 2.24 -3.09 -0.82
N TRP A 134 1.97 -3.76 0.29
CA TRP A 134 2.50 -5.09 0.56
C TRP A 134 1.57 -6.15 0.00
N ASP A 135 2.11 -7.00 -0.87
CA ASP A 135 1.49 -8.24 -1.30
C ASP A 135 2.46 -9.39 -1.07
N GLY A 136 2.18 -10.23 -0.08
CA GLY A 136 3.04 -11.34 0.28
C GLY A 136 3.02 -12.49 -0.73
N GLU A 137 1.93 -12.67 -1.46
CA GLU A 137 1.81 -13.73 -2.46
C GLU A 137 2.61 -13.38 -3.71
N ASP A 138 2.44 -12.17 -4.22
CA ASP A 138 3.23 -11.64 -5.35
C ASP A 138 4.69 -11.54 -4.99
N TYR A 139 5.01 -11.07 -3.77
CA TYR A 139 6.39 -11.03 -3.31
C TYR A 139 7.06 -12.42 -3.38
N LEU A 140 6.39 -13.49 -2.96
CA LEU A 140 6.95 -14.83 -3.06
C LEU A 140 6.98 -15.36 -4.50
N ALA A 141 6.01 -14.98 -5.34
CA ALA A 141 6.00 -15.35 -6.75
C ALA A 141 7.19 -14.76 -7.52
N ASP A 142 7.51 -13.50 -7.24
CA ASP A 142 8.63 -12.77 -7.87
C ASP A 142 9.99 -13.12 -7.26
N ASN A 143 10.01 -13.69 -6.06
CA ASN A 143 11.22 -14.02 -5.32
C ASN A 143 11.28 -15.53 -4.97
N PRO A 144 11.53 -16.42 -5.94
CA PRO A 144 11.54 -17.87 -5.72
C PRO A 144 12.58 -18.34 -4.69
N ASP A 145 13.67 -17.59 -4.52
CA ASP A 145 14.68 -17.83 -3.48
C ASP A 145 14.09 -17.64 -2.08
N VAL A 146 13.27 -16.62 -1.89
CA VAL A 146 12.57 -16.36 -0.63
C VAL A 146 11.43 -17.35 -0.42
N ALA A 147 10.68 -17.69 -1.47
CA ALA A 147 9.66 -18.74 -1.40
C ALA A 147 10.24 -20.07 -0.92
N ALA A 148 11.42 -20.46 -1.40
CA ALA A 148 12.12 -21.65 -0.92
C ALA A 148 12.52 -21.53 0.56
N ALA A 149 13.04 -20.37 0.96
CA ALA A 149 13.48 -20.11 2.34
C ALA A 149 12.30 -20.01 3.34
N VAL A 150 11.11 -19.59 2.90
CA VAL A 150 9.89 -19.68 3.72
C VAL A 150 9.41 -21.12 3.81
N ALA A 151 9.42 -21.86 2.69
CA ALA A 151 8.97 -23.25 2.66
C ALA A 151 9.84 -24.21 3.49
N ASP A 152 11.14 -23.91 3.63
CA ASP A 152 12.06 -24.69 4.47
C ASP A 152 12.14 -24.22 5.94
N GLY A 153 11.45 -23.13 6.27
CA GLY A 153 11.37 -22.56 7.61
C GLY A 153 12.55 -21.69 8.01
N THR A 154 13.42 -21.28 7.08
CA THR A 154 14.45 -20.26 7.31
C THR A 154 13.83 -18.91 7.67
N PHE A 155 12.70 -18.57 7.02
CA PHE A 155 11.83 -17.46 7.39
C PHE A 155 10.45 -18.00 7.75
N ALA A 156 9.83 -17.45 8.79
CA ALA A 156 8.45 -17.72 9.17
C ALA A 156 7.46 -17.19 8.12
N SER A 157 7.79 -16.09 7.43
CA SER A 157 6.93 -15.49 6.42
C SER A 157 7.69 -14.64 5.39
N ALA A 158 7.00 -14.28 4.31
CA ALA A 158 7.49 -13.34 3.30
C ALA A 158 7.85 -11.97 3.90
N ILE A 159 7.00 -11.44 4.79
CA ILE A 159 7.22 -10.12 5.38
C ILE A 159 8.41 -10.12 6.34
N GLU A 160 8.69 -11.24 7.01
CA GLU A 160 9.91 -11.36 7.82
C GLU A 160 11.17 -11.19 6.97
N HIS A 161 11.23 -11.87 5.81
CA HIS A 161 12.34 -11.66 4.87
C HIS A 161 12.39 -10.21 4.39
N TYR A 162 11.24 -9.65 3.99
CA TYR A 162 11.21 -8.29 3.43
C TYR A 162 11.73 -7.25 4.43
N TRP A 163 11.24 -7.29 5.66
CA TRP A 163 11.66 -6.36 6.72
C TRP A 163 13.11 -6.55 7.14
N SER A 164 13.62 -7.78 7.07
CA SER A 164 15.01 -8.08 7.47
C SER A 164 16.03 -7.79 6.37
N TYR A 165 15.62 -7.92 5.10
CA TYR A 165 16.53 -7.92 3.95
C TYR A 165 15.92 -7.29 2.70
N GLY A 166 14.67 -7.64 2.34
CA GLY A 166 14.09 -7.30 1.04
C GLY A 166 14.03 -5.80 0.74
N ALA A 167 13.73 -4.96 1.73
CA ALA A 167 13.76 -3.51 1.59
C ALA A 167 15.16 -2.99 1.22
N ASP A 168 16.20 -3.42 1.95
CA ASP A 168 17.61 -3.05 1.69
C ASP A 168 18.13 -3.62 0.36
N GLU A 169 17.55 -4.73 -0.10
CA GLU A 169 17.82 -5.35 -1.41
C GLU A 169 17.09 -4.64 -2.56
N ASN A 170 16.30 -3.59 -2.28
CA ASN A 170 15.47 -2.87 -3.24
C ASN A 170 14.41 -3.75 -3.93
N ARG A 171 13.93 -4.80 -3.26
CA ARG A 171 12.84 -5.64 -3.78
C ARG A 171 11.52 -4.89 -3.70
N ALA A 172 10.67 -5.07 -4.70
CA ALA A 172 9.31 -4.51 -4.68
C ALA A 172 8.49 -5.17 -3.55
N PRO A 173 7.68 -4.42 -2.78
CA PRO A 173 6.83 -4.98 -1.72
C PRO A 173 5.59 -5.72 -2.24
N GLY A 174 5.28 -5.56 -3.53
CA GLY A 174 4.08 -6.06 -4.20
C GLY A 174 3.97 -5.46 -5.60
N PRO A 175 2.89 -5.77 -6.34
CA PRO A 175 2.79 -5.45 -7.77
C PRO A 175 2.54 -3.96 -8.03
N TRP A 176 2.14 -3.21 -7.00
CA TRP A 176 1.73 -1.82 -7.15
C TRP A 176 2.87 -0.81 -7.01
N PHE A 177 4.09 -1.22 -6.62
CA PHE A 177 5.17 -0.27 -6.36
C PHE A 177 6.54 -0.75 -6.83
N ASP A 178 7.05 -0.10 -7.88
CA ASP A 178 8.42 -0.29 -8.36
C ASP A 178 9.40 0.54 -7.52
N THR A 179 10.13 -0.16 -6.65
CA THR A 179 11.15 0.42 -5.77
C THR A 179 12.30 1.06 -6.55
N ALA A 180 12.75 0.43 -7.63
CA ALA A 180 13.87 0.93 -8.42
C ALA A 180 13.48 2.18 -9.22
N ALA A 181 12.27 2.19 -9.82
CA ALA A 181 11.73 3.36 -10.50
C ALA A 181 11.54 4.53 -9.54
N TYR A 182 11.03 4.28 -8.32
CA TYR A 182 10.87 5.32 -7.32
C TYR A 182 12.21 5.95 -6.93
N LEU A 183 13.26 5.16 -6.66
CA LEU A 183 14.58 5.69 -6.31
C LEU A 183 15.23 6.44 -7.48
N ALA A 184 15.03 5.98 -8.71
CA ALA A 184 15.52 6.68 -9.91
C ALA A 184 14.85 8.05 -10.10
N ALA A 185 13.55 8.15 -9.81
CA ALA A 185 12.80 9.40 -9.85
C ALA A 185 13.11 10.34 -8.67
N ASN A 186 13.60 9.79 -7.55
CA ASN A 186 13.85 10.50 -6.30
C ASN A 186 15.32 10.37 -5.87
N PRO A 187 16.26 11.02 -6.60
CA PRO A 187 17.69 10.84 -6.37
C PRO A 187 18.16 11.33 -5.00
N ASP A 188 17.41 12.22 -4.34
CA ASP A 188 17.66 12.65 -2.96
C ASP A 188 17.39 11.54 -1.94
N VAL A 189 16.32 10.75 -2.15
CA VAL A 189 16.00 9.56 -1.33
C VAL A 189 17.06 8.49 -1.52
N ALA A 190 17.44 8.22 -2.78
CA ALA A 190 18.50 7.28 -3.11
C ALA A 190 19.86 7.71 -2.52
N ALA A 191 20.22 9.00 -2.62
CA ALA A 191 21.46 9.51 -2.05
C ALA A 191 21.48 9.48 -0.52
N ALA A 192 20.31 9.58 0.12
CA ALA A 192 20.16 9.42 1.56
C ALA A 192 20.22 7.95 2.02
N GLY A 193 20.17 6.99 1.08
CA GLY A 193 20.14 5.56 1.38
C GLY A 193 18.87 5.13 2.11
N LEU A 194 17.75 5.83 1.89
CA LEU A 194 16.48 5.48 2.49
C LEU A 194 15.77 4.41 1.66
N ASP A 195 15.11 3.47 2.33
CA ASP A 195 14.21 2.51 1.71
C ASP A 195 13.06 3.22 0.97
N ALA A 196 12.81 2.80 -0.27
CA ALA A 196 11.86 3.45 -1.18
C ALA A 196 10.42 3.30 -0.69
N THR A 197 10.05 2.08 -0.31
CA THR A 197 8.68 1.75 0.14
C THR A 197 8.35 2.52 1.38
N SER A 198 9.23 2.46 2.39
CA SER A 198 9.06 3.16 3.65
C SER A 198 9.03 4.66 3.44
N HIS A 199 9.93 5.19 2.60
CA HIS A 199 9.89 6.61 2.28
C HIS A 199 8.57 7.00 1.63
N PHE A 200 8.08 6.26 0.64
CA PHE A 200 6.86 6.61 -0.07
C PHE A 200 5.62 6.52 0.82
N VAL A 201 5.49 5.46 1.62
CA VAL A 201 4.38 5.25 2.57
C VAL A 201 4.38 6.31 3.67
N LEU A 202 5.54 6.62 4.23
CA LEU A 202 5.66 7.54 5.36
C LEU A 202 5.68 9.00 4.95
N TRP A 203 6.28 9.33 3.79
CA TRP A 203 6.58 10.70 3.39
C TRP A 203 6.18 11.02 1.94
N GLY A 204 6.66 10.22 0.98
CA GLY A 204 6.66 10.56 -0.44
C GLY A 204 5.28 10.90 -0.99
N ALA A 205 4.25 10.11 -0.67
CA ALA A 205 2.91 10.34 -1.20
C ALA A 205 2.32 11.71 -0.80
N ALA A 206 2.55 12.21 0.43
CA ALA A 206 2.05 13.54 0.82
C ALA A 206 3.04 14.67 0.53
N GLU A 207 4.30 14.37 0.22
CA GLU A 207 5.19 15.30 -0.46
C GLU A 207 4.77 15.51 -1.94
N GLY A 208 3.79 14.74 -2.43
CA GLY A 208 3.34 14.78 -3.82
C GLY A 208 4.24 14.00 -4.77
N ARG A 209 5.16 13.17 -4.24
CA ARG A 209 5.93 12.22 -5.06
C ARG A 209 5.00 11.08 -5.47
N LEU A 210 5.16 10.64 -6.72
CA LEU A 210 4.41 9.52 -7.28
C LEU A 210 5.28 8.27 -7.22
N GLY A 211 4.64 7.13 -6.99
CA GLY A 211 5.22 5.82 -7.30
C GLY A 211 4.89 5.42 -8.73
N THR A 212 5.40 4.26 -9.15
CA THR A 212 5.05 3.64 -10.43
C THR A 212 4.61 2.20 -10.15
N VAL A 213 3.58 1.74 -10.84
CA VAL A 213 3.14 0.34 -10.77
C VAL A 213 4.28 -0.59 -11.20
N ALA A 214 4.52 -1.68 -10.47
CA ALA A 214 5.55 -2.65 -10.81
C ALA A 214 5.06 -3.65 -11.87
N ASP A 215 3.82 -4.12 -11.74
CA ASP A 215 3.17 -4.98 -12.73
C ASP A 215 2.08 -4.23 -13.53
N THR A 216 2.46 -3.76 -14.72
CA THR A 216 1.51 -3.09 -15.63
C THR A 216 0.42 -4.01 -16.18
N ALA A 217 0.54 -5.35 -16.03
CA ALA A 217 -0.49 -6.28 -16.48
C ALA A 217 -1.77 -6.20 -15.65
N LEU A 218 -1.70 -5.60 -14.45
CA LEU A 218 -2.86 -5.36 -13.60
C LEU A 218 -3.74 -4.20 -14.06
N LEU A 219 -3.25 -3.32 -14.94
CA LEU A 219 -4.00 -2.14 -15.40
C LEU A 219 -5.17 -2.54 -16.33
N LEU A 220 -6.40 -2.23 -15.93
CA LEU A 220 -7.63 -2.65 -16.60
C LEU A 220 -8.39 -1.51 -17.31
N ALA A 221 -8.20 -0.26 -16.86
CA ALA A 221 -9.02 0.90 -17.26
C ALA A 221 -8.61 1.63 -18.56
#